data_AF-A0A9P1INI1-F1
#
_entry.id   AF-A0A9P1INI1-F1
#
_cell.length_a   1.000
_cell.length_b   1.000
_cell.length_c   1.000
_cell.angle_alpha   90.00
_cell.angle_beta   90.00
_cell.angle_gamma   90.00
#
_symmetry.space_group_name_H-M   'P 1'
#
loop_
_entity.id
_entity.type
_entity.pdbx_description
1 polymer ?
#
loop_
_entity_poly.entity_id
_entity_poly.type
_entity_poly.pdbx_seq_one_letter_code
_entity_poly.pdbx_strand_id
1 'polypeptide(L)'
;MEENDVRNMGLEQMRRERLMLASELKSIESQISDLAFNNYGTYADAGRATHDCSKTFGEMRDKTVDLSGQADELTQAFSDFRTKSKVLAAEQELTKKALDKTNPIWELLSLPSRMDVCIRAGYYDLAYTLTNYGMQLQNQSNLYKNPLIKKVADRLVEARSYLLEELFNKFAGPLDLAESIKVVNNVRKMPYLTANQLRIAVLQHRDIYLDKLILDISVSVFS
;
A
#
# COMPACT_ATOMS: atom_id res chain seq x y z
N MET A 1 53.42 51.71 -52.24
CA MET A 1 54.59 52.07 -53.07
C MET A 1 55.00 50.82 -53.80
N GLU A 2 54.86 50.84 -55.12
CA GLU A 2 55.00 49.67 -55.99
C GLU A 2 56.47 49.23 -56.10
N GLU A 3 56.68 47.92 -56.24
CA GLU A 3 57.98 47.23 -56.33
C GLU A 3 58.92 47.79 -57.43
N ASN A 4 58.38 48.52 -58.40
CA ASN A 4 59.11 49.15 -59.50
C ASN A 4 59.79 50.49 -59.14
N ASP A 5 59.33 51.19 -58.09
CA ASP A 5 59.98 52.44 -57.64
C ASP A 5 61.29 52.17 -56.91
N VAL A 6 61.39 51.02 -56.25
CA VAL A 6 62.59 50.62 -55.49
C VAL A 6 63.76 50.34 -56.43
N ARG A 7 63.54 49.66 -57.57
CA ARG A 7 64.64 49.31 -58.50
C ARG A 7 65.29 50.48 -59.23
N ASN A 8 64.62 51.63 -59.34
CA ASN A 8 65.10 52.81 -60.08
C ASN A 8 65.73 53.89 -59.18
N MET A 9 65.79 53.66 -57.88
CA MET A 9 66.40 54.58 -56.93
C MET A 9 67.92 54.40 -56.86
N GLY A 10 68.67 55.50 -57.02
CA GLY A 10 70.12 55.48 -56.81
C GLY A 10 70.46 55.01 -55.40
N LEU A 11 71.63 54.37 -55.21
CA LEU A 11 72.09 53.81 -53.93
C LEU A 11 71.94 54.77 -52.73
N GLU A 12 72.16 56.07 -52.95
CA GLU A 12 72.00 57.13 -51.94
C GLU A 12 70.52 57.49 -51.64
N GLN A 13 69.61 57.20 -52.56
CA GLN A 13 68.18 57.42 -52.42
C GLN A 13 67.53 56.29 -51.62
N MET A 14 67.85 55.02 -51.91
CA MET A 14 67.49 53.88 -51.04
C MET A 14 68.09 54.01 -49.63
N ARG A 15 69.33 54.51 -49.51
CA ARG A 15 69.96 54.71 -48.21
C ARG A 15 69.24 55.77 -47.38
N ARG A 16 68.80 56.86 -48.03
CA ARG A 16 67.95 57.90 -47.41
C ARG A 16 66.57 57.37 -47.04
N GLU A 17 65.94 56.61 -47.92
CA GLU A 17 64.63 56.01 -47.66
C GLU A 17 64.68 55.00 -46.51
N ARG A 18 65.72 54.17 -46.45
CA ARG A 18 65.98 53.26 -45.31
C ARG A 18 66.21 54.02 -44.02
N LEU A 19 66.92 55.15 -44.07
CA LEU A 19 67.15 56.01 -42.90
C LEU A 19 65.85 56.69 -42.43
N MET A 20 64.99 57.10 -43.36
CA MET A 20 63.67 57.67 -43.07
C MET A 20 62.71 56.61 -42.51
N LEU A 21 62.66 55.42 -43.10
CA LEU A 21 61.90 54.29 -42.56
C LEU A 21 62.38 53.92 -41.16
N ALA A 22 63.69 53.89 -40.92
CA ALA A 22 64.22 53.62 -39.59
C ALA A 22 63.86 54.71 -38.56
N SER A 23 63.81 55.98 -38.97
CA SER A 23 63.39 57.06 -38.08
C SER A 23 61.87 57.06 -37.83
N GLU A 24 61.06 56.75 -38.84
CA GLU A 24 59.61 56.56 -38.69
C GLU A 24 59.28 55.38 -37.78
N LEU A 25 59.95 54.24 -37.96
CA LEU A 25 59.75 53.06 -37.12
C LEU A 25 60.08 53.39 -35.65
N LYS A 26 61.19 54.10 -35.41
CA LYS A 26 61.55 54.58 -34.07
C LYS A 26 60.56 55.60 -33.51
N SER A 27 59.99 56.45 -34.35
CA SER A 27 58.94 57.40 -33.97
C SER A 27 57.65 56.66 -33.57
N ILE A 28 57.22 55.67 -34.34
CA ILE A 28 56.04 54.84 -34.05
C ILE A 28 56.28 54.06 -32.75
N GLU A 29 57.47 53.51 -32.55
CA GLU A 29 57.84 52.81 -31.33
C GLU A 29 57.76 53.72 -30.10
N SER A 30 58.23 54.97 -30.22
CA SER A 30 58.05 55.99 -29.19
C SER A 30 56.58 56.32 -28.94
N GLN A 31 55.78 56.50 -29.99
CA GLN A 31 54.35 56.80 -29.87
C GLN A 31 53.56 55.66 -29.23
N ILE A 32 53.88 54.40 -29.55
CA ILE A 32 53.29 53.23 -28.90
C ILE A 32 53.68 53.19 -27.43
N SER A 33 54.95 53.45 -27.12
CA SER A 33 55.43 53.49 -25.73
C SER A 33 54.74 54.60 -24.92
N ASP A 34 54.63 55.80 -25.47
CA ASP A 34 53.93 56.92 -24.84
C ASP A 34 52.45 56.65 -24.67
N LEU A 35 51.79 56.04 -25.67
CA LEU A 35 50.39 55.65 -25.57
C LEU A 35 50.17 54.56 -24.51
N ALA A 36 51.04 53.55 -24.48
CA ALA A 36 51.01 52.48 -23.49
C ALA A 36 51.26 53.02 -22.08
N PHE A 37 52.20 53.95 -21.91
CA PHE A 37 52.52 54.55 -20.62
C PHE A 37 51.39 55.46 -20.11
N ASN A 38 50.88 56.35 -20.96
CA ASN A 38 49.82 57.30 -20.59
C ASN A 38 48.47 56.62 -20.32
N ASN A 39 48.17 55.49 -20.99
CA ASN A 39 46.92 54.74 -20.81
C ASN A 39 47.09 53.41 -20.06
N TYR A 40 48.24 53.17 -19.42
CA TYR A 40 48.51 51.92 -18.69
C TYR A 40 47.42 51.62 -17.64
N GLY A 41 46.99 52.64 -16.89
CA GLY A 41 45.93 52.52 -15.89
C GLY A 41 44.62 52.01 -16.48
N THR A 42 44.20 52.61 -17.61
CA THR A 42 42.98 52.24 -18.33
C THR A 42 43.04 50.81 -18.87
N TYR A 43 44.19 50.39 -19.43
CA TYR A 43 44.38 49.02 -19.88
C TYR A 43 44.40 48.02 -18.72
N ALA A 44 45.02 48.38 -17.59
CA ALA A 44 45.05 47.55 -16.40
C ALA A 44 43.65 47.42 -15.76
N ASP A 45 42.87 48.50 -15.72
CA ASP A 45 41.48 48.50 -15.24
C ASP A 45 40.56 47.72 -16.16
N ALA A 46 40.71 47.86 -17.49
CA ALA A 46 39.97 47.06 -18.46
C ALA A 46 40.30 45.56 -18.34
N GLY A 47 41.58 45.24 -18.11
CA GLY A 47 42.02 43.87 -17.84
C GLY A 47 41.43 43.29 -16.56
N ARG A 48 41.44 44.07 -15.46
CA ARG A 48 40.81 43.70 -14.18
C ARG A 48 39.30 43.48 -14.35
N ALA A 49 38.60 44.43 -14.95
CA ALA A 49 37.16 44.33 -15.20
C ALA A 49 36.82 43.10 -16.06
N THR A 50 37.62 42.82 -17.09
CA THR A 50 37.44 41.62 -17.92
C THR A 50 37.67 40.34 -17.12
N HIS A 51 38.68 40.31 -16.25
CA HIS A 51 38.95 39.17 -15.39
C HIS A 51 37.80 38.93 -14.40
N ASP A 52 37.31 39.99 -13.75
CA ASP A 52 36.20 39.93 -12.80
C ASP A 52 34.89 39.49 -13.49
N CYS A 53 34.62 40.01 -14.70
CA CYS A 53 33.51 39.55 -15.55
C CYS A 53 33.65 38.06 -15.90
N SER A 54 34.83 37.59 -16.29
CA SER A 54 35.06 36.16 -16.59
C SER A 54 34.84 35.27 -15.36
N LYS A 55 35.31 35.72 -14.19
CA LYS A 55 35.13 34.98 -12.93
C LYS A 55 33.65 34.89 -12.56
N THR A 56 32.93 36.01 -12.58
CA THR A 56 31.49 36.05 -12.28
C THR A 56 30.67 35.25 -13.26
N PHE A 57 31.01 35.26 -14.56
CA PHE A 57 30.38 34.38 -15.55
C PHE A 57 30.64 32.89 -15.26
N GLY A 58 31.85 32.55 -14.82
CA GLY A 58 32.19 31.20 -14.37
C GLY A 58 31.28 30.75 -13.21
N GLU A 59 31.20 31.56 -12.16
CA GLU A 59 30.34 31.29 -10.99
C GLU A 59 28.86 31.19 -11.37
N MET A 60 28.38 32.04 -12.29
CA MET A 60 26.99 32.02 -12.78
C MET A 60 26.71 30.75 -13.58
N ARG A 61 27.63 30.33 -14.44
CA ARG A 61 27.52 29.08 -15.19
C ARG A 61 27.47 27.88 -14.24
N ASP A 62 28.36 27.83 -13.26
CA ASP A 62 28.43 26.71 -12.32
C ASP A 62 27.12 26.61 -11.50
N LYS A 63 26.60 27.73 -10.99
CA LYS A 63 25.27 27.77 -10.34
C LYS A 63 24.12 27.35 -11.26
N THR A 64 24.21 27.67 -12.55
CA THR A 64 23.18 27.30 -13.53
C THR A 64 23.18 25.79 -13.77
N VAL A 65 24.36 25.16 -13.81
CA VAL A 65 24.51 23.71 -13.90
C VAL A 65 23.93 23.03 -12.65
N ASP A 66 24.25 23.54 -11.45
CA ASP A 66 23.71 23.01 -10.20
C ASP A 66 22.18 23.13 -10.13
N LEU A 67 21.62 24.26 -10.55
CA LEU A 67 20.16 24.46 -10.62
C LEU A 67 19.50 23.50 -11.60
N SER A 68 20.12 23.21 -12.73
CA SER A 68 19.63 22.20 -13.68
C SER A 68 19.57 20.82 -13.03
N GLY A 69 20.64 20.43 -12.31
CA GLY A 69 20.66 19.16 -11.57
C GLY A 69 19.56 19.07 -10.52
N GLN A 70 19.35 20.13 -9.73
CA GLN A 70 18.27 20.18 -8.74
C GLN A 70 16.88 20.12 -9.37
N ALA A 71 16.69 20.72 -10.55
CA ALA A 71 15.42 20.65 -11.26
C ALA A 71 15.11 19.22 -11.74
N ASP A 72 16.12 18.49 -12.19
CA ASP A 72 16.00 17.08 -12.57
C ASP A 72 15.69 16.20 -11.36
N GLU A 73 16.40 16.38 -10.24
CA GLU A 73 16.13 15.69 -8.97
C GLU A 73 14.70 15.94 -8.48
N LEU A 74 14.25 17.19 -8.53
CA LEU A 74 12.89 17.57 -8.15
C LEU A 74 11.85 16.92 -9.06
N THR A 75 12.12 16.87 -10.36
CA THR A 75 11.23 16.21 -11.35
C THR A 75 11.11 14.72 -11.06
N GLN A 76 12.22 14.06 -10.71
CA GLN A 76 12.23 12.66 -10.33
C GLN A 76 11.48 12.43 -9.01
N ALA A 77 11.69 13.28 -8.01
CA ALA A 77 10.97 13.22 -6.74
C ALA A 77 9.45 13.41 -6.91
N PHE A 78 9.01 14.30 -7.80
CA PHE A 78 7.59 14.46 -8.13
C PHE A 78 7.00 13.25 -8.84
N SER A 79 7.76 12.60 -9.72
CA SER A 79 7.35 11.35 -10.37
C SER A 79 7.14 10.25 -9.33
N ASP A 80 8.09 10.07 -8.41
CA ASP A 80 8.01 9.09 -7.33
C ASP A 80 6.89 9.40 -6.34
N PHE A 81 6.69 10.67 -6.00
CA PHE A 81 5.56 11.09 -5.17
C PHE A 81 4.23 10.76 -5.85
N ARG A 82 4.12 11.01 -7.16
CA ARG A 82 2.90 10.73 -7.93
C ARG A 82 2.59 9.24 -8.00
N THR A 83 3.59 8.38 -8.18
CA THR A 83 3.39 6.93 -8.20
C THR A 83 2.95 6.44 -6.81
N LYS A 84 3.63 6.86 -5.74
CA LYS A 84 3.26 6.55 -4.36
C LYS A 84 1.86 7.04 -4.00
N SER A 85 1.51 8.26 -4.40
CA SER A 85 0.19 8.85 -4.14
C SER A 85 -0.93 8.09 -4.86
N LYS A 86 -0.70 7.58 -6.08
CA LYS A 86 -1.66 6.72 -6.77
C LYS A 86 -1.90 5.39 -6.05
N VAL A 87 -0.83 4.74 -5.58
CA VAL A 87 -0.94 3.51 -4.79
C VAL A 87 -1.74 3.77 -3.51
N LEU A 88 -1.39 4.82 -2.79
CA LEU A 88 -2.08 5.21 -1.56
C LEU A 88 -3.56 5.53 -1.80
N ALA A 89 -3.89 6.24 -2.89
CA ALA A 89 -5.28 6.54 -3.25
C ALA A 89 -6.09 5.27 -3.54
N ALA A 90 -5.49 4.30 -4.23
CA ALA A 90 -6.12 3.00 -4.48
C ALA A 90 -6.33 2.20 -3.18
N GLU A 91 -5.34 2.18 -2.29
CA GLU A 91 -5.47 1.55 -0.97
C GLU A 91 -6.54 2.23 -0.11
N GLN A 92 -6.62 3.56 -0.15
CA GLN A 92 -7.64 4.32 0.56
C GLN A 92 -9.04 4.01 0.02
N GLU A 93 -9.20 3.89 -1.30
CA GLU A 93 -10.47 3.51 -1.92
C GLU A 93 -10.89 2.09 -1.51
N LEU A 94 -9.95 1.13 -1.54
CA LEU A 94 -10.19 -0.23 -1.07
C LEU A 94 -10.60 -0.26 0.40
N THR A 95 -9.90 0.51 1.25
CA THR A 95 -10.20 0.62 2.68
C THR A 95 -11.59 1.22 2.91
N LYS A 96 -11.95 2.26 2.14
CA LYS A 96 -13.29 2.86 2.20
C LYS A 96 -14.38 1.86 1.83
N LYS A 97 -14.17 1.05 0.78
CA LYS A 97 -15.10 -0.03 0.37
C LYS A 97 -15.19 -1.15 1.43
N ALA A 98 -14.10 -1.44 2.12
CA ALA A 98 -14.09 -2.41 3.21
C ALA A 98 -14.83 -1.91 4.46
N LEU A 99 -14.74 -0.61 4.77
CA LEU A 99 -15.42 0.00 5.91
C LEU A 99 -16.93 0.21 5.68
N ASP A 100 -17.36 0.24 4.43
CA ASP A 100 -18.77 0.40 4.09
C ASP A 100 -19.61 -0.75 4.67
N LYS A 101 -20.43 -0.43 5.67
CA LYS A 101 -21.30 -1.40 6.36
C LYS A 101 -22.40 -1.95 5.47
N THR A 102 -22.68 -1.31 4.33
CA THR A 102 -23.62 -1.83 3.33
C THR A 102 -23.02 -2.95 2.48
N ASN A 103 -21.71 -3.20 2.62
CA ASN A 103 -21.05 -4.28 1.91
C ASN A 103 -21.56 -5.65 2.44
N PRO A 104 -22.06 -6.54 1.55
CA PRO A 104 -22.60 -7.85 1.94
C PRO A 104 -21.59 -8.74 2.67
N ILE A 105 -20.28 -8.45 2.59
CA ILE A 105 -19.27 -9.17 3.35
C ILE A 105 -19.44 -9.03 4.86
N TRP A 106 -19.96 -7.89 5.34
CA TRP A 106 -20.23 -7.69 6.76
C TRP A 106 -21.38 -8.57 7.25
N GLU A 107 -22.38 -8.82 6.40
CA GLU A 107 -23.46 -9.76 6.73
C GLU A 107 -22.91 -11.17 6.92
N LEU A 108 -22.06 -11.62 5.99
CA LEU A 108 -21.39 -12.93 6.08
C LEU A 108 -20.53 -13.04 7.35
N LEU A 109 -19.71 -12.03 7.65
CA LEU A 109 -18.87 -12.00 8.84
C LEU A 109 -19.68 -11.92 10.15
N SER A 110 -20.92 -11.43 10.09
CA SER A 110 -21.80 -11.36 11.27
C SER A 110 -22.51 -12.69 11.59
N LEU A 111 -22.56 -13.64 10.64
CA LEU A 111 -23.30 -14.90 10.80
C LEU A 111 -22.86 -15.72 12.02
N PRO A 112 -21.56 -15.88 12.35
CA PRO A 112 -21.17 -16.63 13.55
C PRO A 112 -21.69 -16.00 14.84
N SER A 113 -21.64 -14.68 14.96
CA SER A 113 -22.18 -13.98 16.13
C SER A 113 -23.70 -14.13 16.22
N ARG A 114 -24.40 -14.04 15.08
CA ARG A 114 -25.85 -14.30 15.01
C ARG A 114 -26.19 -15.74 15.37
N MET A 115 -25.39 -16.71 14.94
CA MET A 115 -25.53 -18.11 15.32
C MET A 115 -25.47 -18.26 16.84
N ASP A 116 -24.49 -17.66 17.51
CA ASP A 116 -24.36 -17.73 18.97
C ASP A 116 -25.59 -17.14 19.69
N VAL A 117 -26.17 -16.06 19.15
CA VAL A 117 -27.42 -15.48 19.67
C VAL A 117 -28.61 -16.43 19.44
N CYS A 118 -28.71 -17.06 18.26
CA CYS A 118 -29.78 -18.00 17.95
C CYS A 118 -29.75 -19.21 18.89
N ILE A 119 -28.57 -19.76 19.16
CA ILE A 119 -28.36 -20.88 20.08
C ILE A 119 -28.81 -20.49 21.49
N ARG A 120 -28.25 -19.41 22.06
CA ARG A 120 -28.58 -18.97 23.43
C ARG A 120 -30.04 -18.61 23.64
N ALA A 121 -30.70 -18.09 22.61
CA ALA A 121 -32.12 -17.70 22.69
C ALA A 121 -33.08 -18.86 22.38
N GLY A 122 -32.57 -20.06 22.04
CA GLY A 122 -33.39 -21.24 21.73
C GLY A 122 -34.03 -21.20 20.33
N TYR A 123 -33.56 -20.34 19.42
CA TYR A 123 -34.02 -20.28 18.03
C TYR A 123 -33.35 -21.36 17.16
N TYR A 124 -33.63 -22.62 17.49
CA TYR A 124 -32.95 -23.77 16.88
C TYR A 124 -33.21 -23.93 15.37
N ASP A 125 -34.40 -23.55 14.89
CA ASP A 125 -34.71 -23.58 13.44
C ASP A 125 -33.83 -22.63 12.63
N LEU A 126 -33.57 -21.44 13.16
CA LEU A 126 -32.71 -20.46 12.52
C LEU A 126 -31.24 -20.88 12.61
N ALA A 127 -30.81 -21.38 13.77
CA ALA A 127 -29.46 -21.91 13.97
C ALA A 127 -29.16 -23.07 13.01
N TYR A 128 -30.11 -23.99 12.83
CA TYR A 128 -30.03 -25.05 11.83
C TYR A 128 -29.85 -24.52 10.40
N THR A 129 -30.64 -23.53 10.03
CA THR A 129 -30.58 -22.91 8.69
C THR A 129 -29.18 -22.33 8.42
N LEU A 130 -28.57 -21.71 9.44
CA LEU A 130 -27.21 -21.18 9.36
C LEU A 130 -26.15 -22.30 9.25
N THR A 131 -26.31 -23.43 9.95
CA THR A 131 -25.43 -24.60 9.81
C THR A 131 -25.48 -25.18 8.40
N ASN A 132 -26.68 -25.33 7.83
CA ASN A 132 -26.83 -25.77 6.44
C ASN A 132 -26.17 -24.82 5.45
N TYR A 133 -26.31 -23.52 5.66
CA TYR A 133 -25.64 -22.52 4.84
C TYR A 133 -24.11 -22.65 4.92
N GLY A 134 -23.55 -22.87 6.12
CA GLY A 134 -22.13 -23.17 6.31
C GLY A 134 -21.67 -24.40 5.50
N MET A 135 -22.46 -25.47 5.47
CA MET A 135 -22.15 -26.66 4.65
C MET A 135 -22.24 -26.39 3.15
N GLN A 136 -23.21 -25.59 2.70
CA GLN A 136 -23.29 -25.17 1.30
C GLN A 136 -22.06 -24.36 0.90
N LEU A 137 -21.58 -23.47 1.77
CA LEU A 137 -20.34 -22.72 1.55
C LEU A 137 -19.11 -23.64 1.46
N GLN A 138 -19.02 -24.67 2.29
CA GLN A 138 -17.94 -25.67 2.21
C GLN A 138 -17.97 -26.46 0.89
N ASN A 139 -19.16 -26.78 0.39
CA ASN A 139 -19.33 -27.48 -0.88
C ASN A 139 -18.98 -26.61 -2.10
N GLN A 140 -19.06 -25.28 -1.98
CA GLN A 140 -18.65 -24.33 -3.01
C GLN A 140 -17.13 -24.12 -3.01
N SER A 141 -16.40 -25.04 -3.67
CA SER A 141 -14.94 -25.09 -3.68
C SER A 141 -14.23 -23.79 -4.10
N ASN A 142 -14.85 -22.95 -4.92
CA ASN A 142 -14.28 -21.65 -5.32
C ASN A 142 -14.33 -20.62 -4.19
N LEU A 143 -15.41 -20.58 -3.41
CA LEU A 143 -15.56 -19.64 -2.29
C LEU A 143 -14.80 -20.13 -1.06
N TYR A 144 -14.79 -21.44 -0.82
CA TYR A 144 -14.15 -22.04 0.34
C TYR A 144 -12.60 -21.93 0.34
N LYS A 145 -11.98 -21.62 -0.82
CA LYS A 145 -10.55 -21.28 -0.89
C LYS A 145 -10.20 -19.99 -0.14
N ASN A 146 -11.15 -19.07 0.03
CA ASN A 146 -10.90 -17.84 0.75
C ASN A 146 -10.84 -18.13 2.28
N PRO A 147 -9.76 -17.75 2.98
CA PRO A 147 -9.58 -18.07 4.40
C PRO A 147 -10.64 -17.43 5.31
N LEU A 148 -11.20 -16.27 4.93
CA LEU A 148 -12.28 -15.63 5.70
C LEU A 148 -13.58 -16.42 5.59
N ILE A 149 -13.95 -16.81 4.36
CA ILE A 149 -15.15 -17.61 4.11
C ILE A 149 -15.02 -18.97 4.79
N LYS A 150 -13.84 -19.61 4.68
CA LYS A 150 -13.52 -20.85 5.36
C LYS A 150 -13.77 -20.76 6.87
N LYS A 151 -13.21 -19.74 7.54
CA LYS A 151 -13.42 -19.54 8.98
C LYS A 151 -14.89 -19.38 9.36
N VAL A 152 -15.65 -18.61 8.58
CA VAL A 152 -17.09 -18.44 8.81
C VAL A 152 -17.82 -19.76 8.63
N ALA A 153 -17.61 -20.45 7.51
CA ALA A 153 -18.27 -21.72 7.20
C ALA A 153 -17.95 -22.79 8.25
N ASP A 154 -16.67 -22.94 8.62
CA ASP A 154 -16.22 -23.89 9.64
C ASP A 154 -16.88 -23.60 10.99
N ARG A 155 -16.99 -22.34 11.40
CA ARG A 155 -17.65 -21.96 12.65
C ARG A 155 -19.15 -22.25 12.65
N LEU A 156 -19.84 -22.00 11.53
CA LEU A 156 -21.27 -22.32 11.38
C LEU A 156 -21.53 -23.83 11.39
N VAL A 157 -20.58 -24.62 10.89
CA VAL A 157 -20.66 -26.09 10.91
C VAL A 157 -20.28 -26.65 12.28
N GLU A 158 -19.27 -26.08 12.95
CA GLU A 158 -18.88 -26.43 14.32
C GLU A 158 -20.03 -26.20 15.31
N ALA A 159 -20.82 -25.13 15.13
CA ALA A 159 -22.01 -24.86 15.93
C ALA A 159 -23.02 -26.03 15.98
N ARG A 160 -22.97 -26.95 14.99
CA ARG A 160 -23.79 -28.17 14.99
C ARG A 160 -23.58 -29.05 16.22
N SER A 161 -22.34 -29.27 16.66
CA SER A 161 -22.09 -30.15 17.81
C SER A 161 -22.71 -29.57 19.07
N TYR A 162 -22.53 -28.26 19.30
CA TYR A 162 -23.13 -27.53 20.42
C TYR A 162 -24.66 -27.57 20.38
N LEU A 163 -25.27 -27.36 19.21
CA LEU A 163 -26.72 -27.45 19.04
C LEU A 163 -27.27 -28.84 19.37
N LEU A 164 -26.60 -29.90 18.90
CA LEU A 164 -27.01 -31.26 19.18
C LEU A 164 -26.89 -31.57 20.68
N GLU A 165 -25.79 -31.17 21.30
CA GLU A 165 -25.56 -31.36 22.74
C GLU A 165 -26.62 -30.62 23.57
N GLU A 166 -26.93 -29.36 23.26
CA GLU A 166 -27.95 -28.59 23.95
C GLU A 166 -29.35 -29.23 23.82
N LEU A 167 -29.73 -29.65 22.61
CA LEU A 167 -31.01 -30.32 22.36
C LEU A 167 -31.08 -31.69 23.05
N PHE A 168 -29.99 -32.46 23.06
CA PHE A 168 -29.98 -33.76 23.71
C PHE A 168 -29.99 -33.66 25.24
N ASN A 169 -29.33 -32.65 25.80
CA ASN A 169 -29.37 -32.37 27.24
C ASN A 169 -30.78 -32.06 27.76
N LYS A 170 -31.70 -31.57 26.91
CA LYS A 170 -33.12 -31.44 27.30
C LYS A 170 -33.78 -32.79 27.63
N PHE A 171 -33.33 -33.90 27.05
CA PHE A 171 -33.84 -35.23 27.41
C PHE A 171 -33.30 -35.73 28.76
N ALA A 172 -32.18 -35.18 29.23
CA ALA A 172 -31.59 -35.51 30.53
C ALA A 172 -32.27 -34.79 31.72
N GLY A 173 -33.43 -34.17 31.48
CA GLY A 173 -34.27 -33.49 32.46
C GLY A 173 -35.76 -33.80 32.29
N PRO A 174 -36.63 -33.22 33.16
CA PRO A 174 -38.07 -33.36 33.03
C PRO A 174 -38.53 -32.71 31.73
N LEU A 175 -39.17 -33.50 30.87
CA LEU A 175 -39.55 -33.07 29.53
C LEU A 175 -40.86 -33.74 29.14
N ASP A 176 -41.86 -32.93 28.77
CA ASP A 176 -43.18 -33.41 28.37
C ASP A 176 -43.19 -33.98 26.94
N LEU A 177 -44.30 -34.62 26.56
CA LEU A 177 -44.41 -35.24 25.24
C LEU A 177 -44.37 -34.20 24.10
N ALA A 178 -45.04 -33.06 24.26
CA ALA A 178 -45.13 -32.03 23.23
C ALA A 178 -43.76 -31.39 22.94
N GLU A 179 -42.99 -31.11 23.97
CA GLU A 179 -41.64 -30.56 23.90
C GLU A 179 -40.66 -31.59 23.35
N SER A 180 -40.78 -32.87 23.75
CA SER A 180 -39.95 -33.95 23.20
C SER A 180 -40.13 -34.09 21.68
N ILE A 181 -41.36 -33.99 21.16
CA ILE A 181 -41.64 -34.03 19.72
C ILE A 181 -40.99 -32.83 19.02
N LYS A 182 -41.08 -31.63 19.60
CA LYS A 182 -40.44 -30.42 19.06
C LYS A 182 -38.92 -30.58 18.96
N VAL A 183 -38.28 -31.04 20.04
CA VAL A 183 -36.83 -31.27 20.08
C VAL A 183 -36.42 -32.32 19.05
N VAL A 184 -37.11 -33.47 18.98
CA VAL A 184 -36.84 -34.51 17.98
C VAL A 184 -36.98 -33.97 16.54
N ASN A 185 -38.03 -33.18 16.26
CA ASN A 185 -38.23 -32.60 14.94
C ASN A 185 -37.12 -31.61 14.56
N ASN A 186 -36.61 -30.82 15.52
CA ASN A 186 -35.48 -29.94 15.30
C ASN A 186 -34.18 -30.72 15.05
N VAL A 187 -33.93 -31.77 15.83
CA VAL A 187 -32.75 -32.61 15.65
C VAL A 187 -32.77 -33.36 14.32
N ARG A 188 -33.94 -33.83 13.85
CA ARG A 188 -34.08 -34.51 12.54
C ARG A 188 -33.73 -33.64 11.36
N LYS A 189 -33.86 -32.31 11.48
CA LYS A 189 -33.47 -31.40 10.41
C LYS A 189 -31.95 -31.41 10.24
N MET A 190 -31.17 -31.61 11.32
CA MET A 190 -29.70 -31.53 11.29
C MET A 190 -29.06 -32.49 10.26
N PRO A 191 -28.11 -32.00 9.46
CA PRO A 191 -27.41 -32.83 8.48
C PRO A 191 -26.54 -33.89 9.17
N TYR A 192 -26.28 -34.99 8.45
CA TYR A 192 -25.40 -36.09 8.89
C TYR A 192 -25.78 -36.73 10.24
N LEU A 193 -27.06 -36.75 10.58
CA LEU A 193 -27.58 -37.50 11.71
C LEU A 193 -28.56 -38.57 11.22
N THR A 194 -28.23 -39.84 11.43
CA THR A 194 -29.11 -40.95 11.07
C THR A 194 -30.23 -41.12 12.10
N ALA A 195 -31.35 -41.71 11.66
CA ALA A 195 -32.45 -42.03 12.57
C ALA A 195 -32.02 -42.95 13.73
N ASN A 196 -31.06 -43.85 13.49
CA ASN A 196 -30.52 -44.74 14.52
C ASN A 196 -29.68 -43.99 15.54
N GLN A 197 -28.77 -43.11 15.10
CA GLN A 197 -27.98 -42.26 15.99
C GLN A 197 -28.88 -41.37 16.85
N LEU A 198 -29.93 -40.79 16.27
CA LEU A 198 -30.92 -40.02 16.99
C LEU A 198 -31.61 -40.84 18.10
N ARG A 199 -32.08 -42.05 17.78
CA ARG A 199 -32.74 -42.93 18.75
C ARG A 199 -31.80 -43.29 19.90
N ILE A 200 -30.56 -43.68 19.58
CA ILE A 200 -29.55 -44.04 20.58
C ILE A 200 -29.26 -42.85 21.50
N ALA A 201 -29.02 -41.67 20.94
CA ALA A 201 -28.74 -40.47 21.74
C ALA A 201 -29.91 -40.10 22.66
N VAL A 202 -31.15 -40.14 22.16
CA VAL A 202 -32.34 -39.90 23.00
C VAL A 202 -32.43 -40.90 24.15
N LEU A 203 -32.23 -42.19 23.87
CA LEU A 203 -32.26 -43.24 24.90
C LEU A 203 -31.16 -43.03 25.95
N GLN A 204 -29.92 -42.73 25.53
CA GLN A 204 -28.80 -42.47 26.43
C GLN A 204 -29.07 -41.29 27.37
N HIS A 205 -29.57 -40.16 26.85
CA HIS A 205 -29.87 -39.00 27.70
C HIS A 205 -31.08 -39.24 28.62
N ARG A 206 -32.07 -40.04 28.18
CA ARG A 206 -33.17 -40.46 29.05
C ARG A 206 -32.73 -41.42 30.14
N ASP A 207 -31.78 -42.31 29.86
CA ASP A 207 -31.18 -43.21 30.84
C ASP A 207 -30.51 -42.40 31.96
N ILE A 208 -29.71 -41.39 31.60
CA ILE A 208 -29.10 -40.44 32.56
C ILE A 208 -30.16 -39.75 33.44
N TYR A 209 -31.32 -39.38 32.86
CA TYR A 209 -32.41 -38.77 33.64
C TYR A 209 -33.02 -39.76 34.63
N LEU A 210 -33.25 -41.02 34.21
CA LEU A 210 -33.78 -42.06 35.07
C LEU A 210 -32.80 -42.41 36.20
N ASP A 211 -31.51 -42.52 35.91
CA ASP A 211 -30.47 -42.75 36.93
C ASP A 211 -30.48 -41.65 38.00
N LYS A 212 -30.61 -40.38 37.59
CA LYS A 212 -30.74 -39.26 38.53
C LYS A 212 -31.96 -39.40 39.44
N LEU A 213 -33.11 -39.80 38.88
CA LEU A 213 -34.34 -40.02 39.67
C LEU A 213 -34.19 -41.21 40.62
N ILE A 214 -33.58 -42.30 40.19
CA ILE A 214 -33.34 -43.48 41.03
C ILE A 214 -32.42 -43.12 42.20
N LEU A 215 -31.35 -42.36 41.95
CA LEU A 215 -30.46 -41.85 43.00
C LEU A 215 -31.22 -41.00 44.02
N ASP A 216 -32.06 -40.07 43.56
CA ASP A 216 -32.84 -39.17 44.42
C ASP A 216 -33.85 -39.95 45.32
N ILE A 217 -34.48 -40.99 44.76
CA ILE A 217 -35.34 -41.92 45.52
C ILE A 217 -34.52 -42.74 46.52
N SER A 218 -33.34 -43.23 46.13
CA SER A 218 -32.51 -44.03 47.03
C SER A 218 -32.03 -43.23 48.24
N VAL A 219 -31.61 -41.97 48.05
CA VAL A 219 -31.16 -41.10 49.14
C VAL A 219 -32.31 -40.77 50.10
N SER A 220 -33.51 -40.51 49.59
CA SER A 220 -34.68 -40.20 50.41
C SER A 220 -35.25 -41.39 51.20
N VAL A 221 -34.91 -42.62 50.82
CA VAL A 221 -35.28 -43.84 51.57
C VAL A 221 -34.28 -44.18 52.69
N PHE A 222 -33.04 -43.68 52.62
CA PHE A 222 -31.99 -43.90 53.62
C PHE A 222 -31.75 -42.71 54.57
N SER A 223 -32.55 -41.65 54.47
CA SER A 223 -32.62 -40.49 55.39
C SER A 223 -33.89 -40.53 56.23
#